data_AF-A0A965B2K6-F1
#
_entry.id   AF-A0A965B2K6-F1
#
_cell.length_a   1.000
_cell.length_b   1.000
_cell.length_c   1.000
_cell.angle_alpha   90.00
_cell.angle_beta   90.00
_cell.angle_gamma   90.00
#
_symmetry.space_group_name_H-M   'P 1'
#
loop_
_entity.id
_entity.type
_entity.pdbx_description
1 polymer ?
#
loop_
_entity_poly.entity_id
_entity_poly.type
_entity_poly.pdbx_seq_one_letter_code
_entity_poly.pdbx_strand_id
1 'polypeptide(L)'
;ALLDIYGETLPSRYARALRRYRYGPGVAKVDFVLSEDIPWSDSRLADVPTLHLGGTRTQMAIAEREVAAARHAEWPMILAAQSFTADRSRIDAGGRRPFWTYAHVPAGSAVDQADTVTAVVERFAPGFRDVIVAVRSVPASRMTGHNANYVGGDIGVGGNALGHALLGPTPRVNPWTTPVPRAYLCSSATPPGGGVHGMSGYYAARTVLRREFGLGLPGLTP
;
A
#
# COMPACT_ATOMS: atom_id res chain seq x y z
N ALA A 1 -9.71 -14.31 0.32
CA ALA A 1 -10.83 -13.96 1.21
C ALA A 1 -12.18 -14.38 0.65
N LEU A 2 -12.79 -13.68 -0.33
CA LEU A 2 -14.18 -14.00 -0.76
C LEU A 2 -14.36 -15.45 -1.23
N LEU A 3 -13.40 -15.96 -2.01
CA LEU A 3 -13.36 -17.36 -2.45
C LEU A 3 -13.31 -18.34 -1.28
N ASP A 4 -12.52 -18.03 -0.26
CA ASP A 4 -12.28 -18.92 0.89
C ASP A 4 -13.49 -18.92 1.83
N ILE A 5 -14.17 -17.78 1.98
CA ILE A 5 -15.33 -17.62 2.86
C ILE A 5 -16.58 -18.28 2.26
N TYR A 6 -16.88 -18.05 0.98
CA TYR A 6 -18.12 -18.51 0.36
C TYR A 6 -17.98 -19.80 -0.45
N GLY A 7 -16.75 -20.26 -0.71
CA GLY A 7 -16.48 -21.56 -1.31
C GLY A 7 -17.38 -21.90 -2.51
N GLU A 8 -18.12 -22.99 -2.37
CA GLU A 8 -19.01 -23.53 -3.40
C GLU A 8 -20.31 -22.73 -3.60
N THR A 9 -20.66 -21.81 -2.69
CA THR A 9 -21.81 -20.91 -2.87
C THR A 9 -21.56 -19.90 -4.00
N LEU A 10 -20.30 -19.68 -4.39
CA LEU A 10 -19.98 -18.82 -5.52
C LEU A 10 -20.16 -19.56 -6.86
N PRO A 11 -20.87 -18.96 -7.84
CA PRO A 11 -20.97 -19.53 -9.18
C PRO A 11 -19.58 -19.78 -9.79
N SER A 12 -19.41 -20.92 -10.45
CA SER A 12 -18.12 -21.37 -10.97
C SER A 12 -17.41 -20.36 -11.87
N ARG A 13 -18.17 -19.61 -12.69
CA ARG A 13 -17.64 -18.52 -13.54
C ARG A 13 -17.07 -17.37 -12.73
N TYR A 14 -17.76 -16.95 -11.67
CA TYR A 14 -17.33 -15.88 -10.78
C TYR A 14 -16.11 -16.30 -9.97
N ALA A 15 -16.13 -17.51 -9.40
CA ALA A 15 -15.00 -18.06 -8.69
C ALA A 15 -13.74 -18.15 -9.59
N ARG A 16 -13.90 -18.56 -10.85
CA ARG A 16 -12.81 -18.59 -11.84
C ARG A 16 -12.24 -17.20 -12.12
N ALA A 17 -13.06 -16.16 -12.19
CA ALA A 17 -12.59 -14.80 -12.40
C ALA A 17 -11.75 -14.31 -11.21
N LEU A 18 -12.20 -14.55 -9.97
CA LEU A 18 -11.45 -14.22 -8.77
C LEU A 18 -10.11 -14.97 -8.68
N ARG A 19 -10.07 -16.26 -9.05
CA ARG A 19 -8.80 -17.03 -9.08
C ARG A 19 -7.80 -16.52 -10.11
N ARG A 20 -8.28 -15.83 -11.15
CA ARG A 20 -7.43 -15.22 -12.19
C ARG A 20 -7.01 -13.79 -11.83
N TYR A 21 -7.45 -13.27 -10.69
CA TYR A 21 -7.05 -11.96 -10.22
C TYR A 21 -5.54 -11.89 -10.08
N ARG A 22 -4.93 -10.88 -10.71
CA ARG A 22 -3.49 -10.66 -10.64
C ARG A 22 -3.20 -9.44 -9.78
N TYR A 23 -2.33 -9.64 -8.80
CA TYR A 23 -1.72 -8.57 -8.03
C TYR A 23 -0.62 -7.91 -8.85
N GLY A 24 -0.37 -6.64 -8.57
CA GLY A 24 0.69 -5.84 -9.18
C GLY A 24 2.04 -6.02 -8.47
N PRO A 25 2.99 -5.13 -8.75
CA PRO A 25 4.24 -5.02 -8.00
C PRO A 25 4.05 -4.97 -6.49
N GLY A 26 5.06 -5.46 -5.76
CA GLY A 26 5.05 -5.49 -4.32
C GLY A 26 5.81 -4.32 -3.70
N VAL A 27 5.72 -4.20 -2.38
CA VAL A 27 6.60 -3.36 -1.58
C VAL A 27 7.30 -4.18 -0.52
N ALA A 28 8.53 -3.80 -0.20
CA ALA A 28 9.22 -4.23 1.01
C ALA A 28 9.20 -3.08 2.01
N LYS A 29 8.66 -3.31 3.20
CA LYS A 29 8.55 -2.30 4.26
C LYS A 29 9.81 -2.32 5.11
N VAL A 30 10.43 -1.17 5.32
CA VAL A 30 11.58 -1.02 6.22
C VAL A 30 11.26 0.05 7.25
N ASP A 31 11.16 -0.36 8.50
CA ASP A 31 10.90 0.48 9.66
C ASP A 31 12.18 0.74 10.43
N PHE A 32 12.41 1.98 10.82
CA PHE A 32 13.56 2.42 11.61
C PHE A 32 13.09 3.06 12.92
N VAL A 33 13.87 2.81 13.97
CA VAL A 33 13.86 3.61 15.20
C VAL A 33 15.11 4.47 15.19
N LEU A 34 14.94 5.79 15.31
CA LEU A 34 16.05 6.74 15.26
C LEU A 34 16.30 7.34 16.64
N SER A 35 17.57 7.57 16.99
CA SER A 35 17.97 8.28 18.21
C SER A 35 17.79 9.79 18.10
N GLU A 36 17.97 10.34 16.90
CA GLU A 36 17.98 11.77 16.61
C GLU A 36 17.15 12.08 15.36
N ASP A 37 17.07 13.37 15.00
CA ASP A 37 16.49 13.77 13.71
C ASP A 37 17.40 13.33 12.55
N ILE A 38 16.79 13.09 11.39
CA ILE A 38 17.52 12.68 10.20
C ILE A 38 18.36 13.87 9.70
N PRO A 39 19.68 13.70 9.46
CA PRO A 39 20.57 14.77 9.02
C PRO A 39 20.40 15.03 7.51
N TRP A 40 19.20 15.44 7.09
CA TRP A 40 18.92 15.76 5.69
C TRP A 40 19.86 16.85 5.17
N SER A 41 20.47 16.60 4.00
CA SER A 41 21.33 17.59 3.32
C SER A 41 20.59 18.89 3.00
N ASP A 42 19.29 18.79 2.72
CA ASP A 42 18.39 19.95 2.59
C ASP A 42 17.54 20.07 3.85
N SER A 43 17.82 21.11 4.64
CA SER A 43 17.13 21.41 5.91
C SER A 43 15.60 21.45 5.79
N ARG A 44 15.04 21.79 4.62
CA ARG A 44 13.59 21.85 4.41
C ARG A 44 12.91 20.48 4.57
N LEU A 45 13.65 19.38 4.37
CA LEU A 45 13.13 18.03 4.48
C LEU A 45 12.88 17.61 5.93
N ALA A 46 13.48 18.29 6.91
CA ALA A 46 13.29 17.99 8.33
C ALA A 46 11.84 18.21 8.80
N ASP A 47 11.06 19.05 8.10
CA ASP A 47 9.67 19.34 8.45
C ASP A 47 8.63 18.62 7.56
N VAL A 48 9.09 17.86 6.57
CA VAL A 48 8.19 17.21 5.59
C VAL A 48 7.68 15.87 6.13
N PRO A 49 6.37 15.66 6.33
CA PRO A 49 5.86 14.42 6.93
C PRO A 49 6.04 13.18 6.04
N THR A 50 6.04 13.36 4.71
CA THR A 50 6.08 12.28 3.72
C THR A 50 7.01 12.62 2.56
N LEU A 51 7.90 11.71 2.22
CA LEU A 51 8.96 11.88 1.22
C LEU A 51 8.85 10.80 0.14
N HIS A 52 9.11 11.16 -1.11
CA HIS A 52 9.30 10.21 -2.20
C HIS A 52 10.77 10.25 -2.63
N LEU A 53 11.51 9.18 -2.32
CA LEU A 53 12.94 9.07 -2.55
C LEU A 53 13.19 8.14 -3.74
N GLY A 54 13.48 8.71 -4.90
CA GLY A 54 13.80 7.95 -6.12
C GLY A 54 14.70 8.70 -7.11
N GLY A 55 15.29 9.81 -6.67
CA GLY A 55 16.08 10.69 -7.52
C GLY A 55 15.22 11.48 -8.51
N THR A 56 15.69 11.57 -9.74
CA THR A 56 14.99 12.26 -10.84
C THR A 56 13.80 11.46 -11.34
N ARG A 57 12.86 12.13 -12.02
CA ARG A 57 11.74 11.47 -12.72
C ARG A 57 12.19 10.32 -13.63
N THR A 58 13.31 10.50 -14.35
CA THR A 58 13.86 9.46 -15.24
C THR A 58 14.32 8.24 -14.47
N GLN A 59 14.99 8.43 -13.33
CA GLN A 59 15.42 7.33 -12.45
C GLN A 59 14.22 6.58 -11.88
N MET A 60 13.21 7.30 -11.41
CA MET A 60 11.96 6.68 -10.95
C MET A 60 11.28 5.86 -12.05
N ALA A 61 11.18 6.40 -13.27
CA ALA A 61 10.57 5.68 -14.39
C ALA A 61 11.35 4.40 -14.77
N ILE A 62 12.68 4.43 -14.68
CA ILE A 62 13.52 3.24 -14.87
C ILE A 62 13.26 2.24 -13.76
N ALA A 63 13.27 2.67 -12.49
CA ALA A 63 13.05 1.80 -11.34
C ALA A 63 11.69 1.08 -11.41
N GLU A 64 10.62 1.82 -11.70
CA GLU A 64 9.28 1.23 -11.85
C GLU A 64 9.20 0.26 -13.03
N ARG A 65 9.91 0.54 -14.14
CA ARG A 65 9.97 -0.39 -15.28
C ARG A 65 10.71 -1.68 -14.93
N GLU A 66 11.80 -1.60 -14.19
CA GLU A 66 12.53 -2.80 -13.71
C GLU A 66 11.62 -3.65 -12.81
N VAL A 67 10.96 -3.02 -11.85
CA VAL A 67 10.02 -3.68 -10.93
C VAL A 67 8.84 -4.31 -11.69
N ALA A 68 8.26 -3.60 -12.66
CA ALA A 68 7.20 -4.14 -13.52
C ALA A 68 7.67 -5.34 -14.37
N ALA A 69 8.95 -5.38 -14.72
CA ALA A 69 9.60 -6.51 -15.39
C ALA A 69 10.12 -7.59 -14.41
N ALA A 70 9.66 -7.56 -13.15
CA ALA A 70 10.03 -8.47 -12.07
C ALA A 70 11.53 -8.47 -11.71
N ARG A 71 12.22 -7.35 -11.91
CA ARG A 71 13.62 -7.13 -11.52
C ARG A 71 13.72 -6.10 -10.40
N HIS A 72 14.71 -6.26 -9.53
CA HIS A 72 15.01 -5.25 -8.52
C HIS A 72 15.72 -4.07 -9.18
N ALA A 73 15.23 -2.86 -8.92
CA ALA A 73 15.95 -1.64 -9.26
C ALA A 73 17.12 -1.45 -8.29
N GLU A 74 18.28 -1.04 -8.81
CA GLU A 74 19.43 -0.64 -7.98
C GLU A 74 19.08 0.57 -7.08
N TRP A 75 18.34 1.52 -7.65
CA TRP A 75 17.76 2.65 -6.93
C TRP A 75 16.22 2.55 -6.98
N PRO A 76 15.60 1.87 -6.01
CA PRO A 76 14.14 1.75 -5.98
C PRO A 76 13.47 3.08 -5.62
N MET A 77 12.22 3.25 -6.05
CA MET A 77 11.36 4.29 -5.50
C MET A 77 10.97 3.91 -4.07
N ILE A 78 11.21 4.81 -3.13
CA ILE A 78 10.90 4.63 -1.72
C ILE A 78 9.92 5.71 -1.30
N LEU A 79 8.76 5.30 -0.76
CA LEU A 79 7.97 6.21 0.07
C LEU A 79 8.51 6.14 1.50
N ALA A 80 8.76 7.29 2.08
CA ALA A 80 9.21 7.42 3.46
C ALA A 80 8.28 8.37 4.22
N ALA A 81 8.12 8.15 5.52
CA ALA A 81 7.35 9.04 6.36
C ALA A 81 7.98 9.21 7.75
N GLN A 82 8.04 10.47 8.16
CA GLN A 82 8.54 10.94 9.44
C GLN A 82 7.36 11.46 10.26
N SER A 83 6.47 10.55 10.64
CA SER A 83 5.20 10.88 11.31
C SER A 83 5.34 11.74 12.58
N PHE A 84 6.51 11.72 13.22
CA PHE A 84 6.81 12.55 14.39
C PHE A 84 6.83 14.05 14.11
N THR A 85 6.95 14.49 12.85
CA THR A 85 6.87 15.92 12.51
C THR A 85 5.44 16.45 12.64
N ALA A 86 4.45 15.61 12.31
CA ALA A 86 3.03 15.93 12.46
C ALA A 86 2.50 15.63 13.86
N ASP A 87 3.06 14.62 14.53
CA ASP A 87 2.61 14.16 15.85
C ASP A 87 3.81 13.87 16.76
N ARG A 88 4.18 14.86 17.57
CA ARG A 88 5.33 14.78 18.49
C ARG A 88 5.16 13.75 19.60
N SER A 89 3.93 13.28 19.88
CA SER A 89 3.70 12.22 20.87
C SER A 89 4.30 10.86 20.47
N ARG A 90 4.71 10.72 19.19
CA ARG A 90 5.42 9.56 18.67
C ARG A 90 6.90 9.51 19.04
N ILE A 91 7.44 10.58 19.62
CA ILE A 91 8.78 10.60 20.19
C ILE A 91 8.67 10.07 21.62
N ASP A 92 9.41 9.02 21.92
CA ASP A 92 9.36 8.44 23.26
C ASP A 92 10.15 9.26 24.29
N ALA A 93 10.05 8.87 25.57
CA ALA A 93 10.71 9.57 26.67
C ALA A 93 12.26 9.60 26.56
N GLY A 94 12.85 8.70 25.78
CA GLY A 94 14.28 8.68 25.49
C GLY A 94 14.68 9.49 24.26
N GLY A 95 13.72 10.19 23.63
CA GLY A 95 13.96 10.97 22.41
C GLY A 95 13.95 10.15 21.13
N ARG A 96 13.62 8.86 21.17
CA ARG A 96 13.62 7.99 19.98
C ARG A 96 12.36 8.22 19.17
N ARG A 97 12.48 8.18 17.84
CA ARG A 97 11.39 8.51 16.92
C ARG A 97 11.27 7.49 15.77
N PRO A 98 10.04 7.22 15.28
CA PRO A 98 9.83 6.26 14.20
C PRO A 98 10.06 6.92 12.84
N PHE A 99 10.76 6.22 11.96
CA PHE A 99 10.85 6.55 10.54
C PHE A 99 10.51 5.29 9.75
N TRP A 100 9.40 5.32 9.01
CA TRP A 100 8.98 4.15 8.24
C TRP A 100 9.09 4.41 6.75
N THR A 101 9.43 3.36 6.03
CA THR A 101 9.57 3.40 4.58
C THR A 101 8.95 2.17 3.94
N TYR A 102 8.68 2.25 2.64
CA TYR A 102 8.60 1.06 1.81
C TYR A 102 9.27 1.30 0.47
N ALA A 103 9.99 0.30 -0.02
CA ALA A 103 10.60 0.29 -1.34
C ALA A 103 9.72 -0.50 -2.32
N HIS A 104 9.55 0.02 -3.54
CA HIS A 104 8.93 -0.73 -4.62
C HIS A 104 9.85 -1.87 -5.07
N VAL A 105 9.31 -3.08 -5.14
CA VAL A 105 10.05 -4.31 -5.46
C VAL A 105 9.19 -5.26 -6.31
N PRO A 106 9.80 -6.27 -6.97
CA PRO A 106 9.03 -7.32 -7.61
C PRO A 106 8.04 -7.99 -6.65
N ALA A 107 6.87 -8.35 -7.18
CA ALA A 107 5.84 -9.05 -6.43
C ALA A 107 6.40 -10.35 -5.83
N GLY A 108 6.15 -10.57 -4.54
CA GLY A 108 6.60 -11.76 -3.84
C GLY A 108 8.11 -11.86 -3.61
N SER A 109 8.87 -10.77 -3.80
CA SER A 109 10.31 -10.77 -3.51
C SER A 109 10.61 -11.15 -2.05
N ALA A 110 11.61 -12.02 -1.86
CA ALA A 110 12.13 -12.41 -0.55
C ALA A 110 13.33 -11.57 -0.10
N VAL A 111 13.79 -10.63 -0.93
CA VAL A 111 14.99 -9.84 -0.67
C VAL A 111 14.73 -8.85 0.46
N ASP A 112 15.58 -8.90 1.49
CA ASP A 112 15.64 -7.89 2.53
C ASP A 112 16.13 -6.56 1.94
N GLN A 113 15.37 -5.48 2.14
CA GLN A 113 15.68 -4.15 1.61
C GLN A 113 16.31 -3.19 2.63
N ALA A 114 16.66 -3.65 3.84
CA ALA A 114 17.18 -2.77 4.90
C ALA A 114 18.40 -1.96 4.42
N ASP A 115 19.42 -2.63 3.88
CA ASP A 115 20.63 -1.96 3.42
C ASP A 115 20.40 -1.09 2.19
N THR A 116 19.59 -1.54 1.23
CA THR A 116 19.24 -0.78 0.03
C THR A 116 18.52 0.52 0.40
N VAL A 117 17.49 0.44 1.25
CA VAL A 117 16.75 1.61 1.71
C VAL A 117 17.65 2.55 2.48
N THR A 118 18.45 2.01 3.41
CA THR A 118 19.40 2.81 4.19
C THR A 118 20.37 3.54 3.27
N ALA A 119 20.94 2.86 2.27
CA ALA A 119 21.85 3.47 1.30
C ALA A 119 21.19 4.54 0.43
N VAL A 120 19.91 4.40 0.07
CA VAL A 120 19.18 5.44 -0.66
C VAL A 120 18.95 6.66 0.23
N VAL A 121 18.53 6.47 1.48
CA VAL A 121 18.32 7.58 2.44
C VAL A 121 19.65 8.31 2.69
N GLU A 122 20.74 7.58 2.88
CA GLU A 122 22.10 8.11 3.10
C GLU A 122 22.55 9.10 2.01
N ARG A 123 22.11 8.90 0.76
CA ARG A 123 22.42 9.82 -0.35
C ARG A 123 21.80 11.21 -0.17
N PHE A 124 20.68 11.29 0.54
CA PHE A 124 19.96 12.53 0.84
C PHE A 124 20.21 13.03 2.26
N ALA A 125 20.69 12.16 3.15
CA ALA A 125 21.01 12.45 4.53
C ALA A 125 22.30 11.71 4.95
N PRO A 126 23.49 12.23 4.58
CA PRO A 126 24.75 11.68 5.06
C PRO A 126 24.80 11.69 6.59
N GLY A 127 25.14 10.55 7.20
CA GLY A 127 25.05 10.30 8.65
C GLY A 127 23.73 9.65 9.08
N PHE A 128 22.83 9.30 8.15
CA PHE A 128 21.58 8.61 8.50
C PHE A 128 21.83 7.28 9.21
N ARG A 129 22.82 6.49 8.76
CA ARG A 129 23.21 5.24 9.44
C ARG A 129 23.55 5.43 10.91
N ASP A 130 24.15 6.57 11.28
CA ASP A 130 24.63 6.82 12.64
C ASP A 130 23.50 7.08 13.64
N VAL A 131 22.32 7.52 13.16
CA VAL A 131 21.15 7.76 14.00
C VAL A 131 20.20 6.57 14.09
N ILE A 132 20.49 5.44 13.42
CA ILE A 132 19.65 4.24 13.45
C ILE A 132 19.92 3.44 14.73
N VAL A 133 18.88 3.29 15.55
CA VAL A 133 18.91 2.46 16.76
C VAL A 133 18.45 1.03 16.46
N ALA A 134 17.43 0.89 15.62
CA ALA A 134 16.90 -0.40 15.23
C ALA A 134 16.30 -0.34 13.83
N VAL A 135 16.37 -1.47 13.12
CA VAL A 135 15.77 -1.64 11.79
C VAL A 135 14.93 -2.91 11.77
N ARG A 136 13.77 -2.85 11.12
CA ARG A 136 12.94 -4.01 10.82
C ARG A 136 12.55 -3.99 9.35
N SER A 137 12.97 -5.02 8.62
CA SER A 137 12.61 -5.23 7.22
C SER A 137 11.56 -6.32 7.09
N VAL A 138 10.51 -6.04 6.31
CA VAL A 138 9.49 -7.01 5.93
C VAL A 138 9.48 -7.09 4.40
N PRO A 139 10.05 -8.16 3.81
CA PRO A 139 10.08 -8.31 2.37
C PRO A 139 8.69 -8.57 1.80
N ALA A 140 8.49 -8.28 0.50
CA ALA A 140 7.22 -8.41 -0.19
C ALA A 140 6.57 -9.81 -0.05
N SER A 141 7.37 -10.87 -0.06
CA SER A 141 6.95 -12.26 0.18
C SER A 141 6.31 -12.51 1.56
N ARG A 142 6.58 -11.66 2.55
CA ARG A 142 6.12 -11.78 3.94
C ARG A 142 5.11 -10.71 4.33
N MET A 143 4.80 -9.78 3.43
CA MET A 143 3.86 -8.69 3.70
C MET A 143 2.44 -9.17 4.03
N THR A 144 2.03 -10.35 3.60
CA THR A 144 0.74 -10.96 4.02
C THR A 144 0.68 -11.23 5.53
N GLY A 145 1.82 -11.51 6.16
CA GLY A 145 1.92 -11.63 7.62
C GLY A 145 1.86 -10.28 8.34
N HIS A 146 2.20 -9.18 7.66
CA HIS A 146 2.01 -7.82 8.17
C HIS A 146 0.55 -7.35 7.99
N ASN A 147 -0.03 -7.61 6.82
CA ASN A 147 -1.44 -7.36 6.52
C ASN A 147 -1.89 -8.36 5.43
N ALA A 148 -2.91 -9.15 5.73
CA ALA A 148 -3.39 -10.20 4.84
C ALA A 148 -3.83 -9.70 3.45
N ASN A 149 -4.12 -8.40 3.30
CA ASN A 149 -4.46 -7.80 2.01
C ASN A 149 -3.26 -7.61 1.07
N TYR A 150 -2.02 -7.62 1.58
CA TYR A 150 -0.81 -7.35 0.80
C TYR A 150 -0.22 -8.62 0.19
N VAL A 151 -1.04 -9.30 -0.61
CA VAL A 151 -0.62 -10.53 -1.33
C VAL A 151 0.52 -10.20 -2.28
N GLY A 152 1.65 -10.90 -2.13
CA GLY A 152 2.86 -10.60 -2.90
C GLY A 152 3.48 -9.22 -2.60
N GLY A 153 3.06 -8.56 -1.52
CA GLY A 153 3.49 -7.21 -1.16
C GLY A 153 2.71 -6.09 -1.85
N ASP A 154 1.67 -6.41 -2.64
CA ASP A 154 0.92 -5.40 -3.38
C ASP A 154 -0.02 -4.60 -2.45
N ILE A 155 0.38 -3.35 -2.16
CA ILE A 155 -0.41 -2.41 -1.35
C ILE A 155 -1.55 -1.75 -2.14
N GLY A 156 -1.50 -1.78 -3.46
CA GLY A 156 -2.53 -1.25 -4.35
C GLY A 156 -3.63 -2.26 -4.67
N VAL A 157 -3.44 -3.54 -4.32
CA VAL A 157 -4.37 -4.65 -4.60
C VAL A 157 -4.74 -4.66 -6.08
N GLY A 158 -3.76 -4.60 -6.99
CA GLY A 158 -3.94 -4.52 -8.44
C GLY A 158 -4.37 -3.15 -8.98
N GLY A 159 -4.58 -2.17 -8.10
CA GLY A 159 -5.13 -0.84 -8.41
C GLY A 159 -4.23 0.05 -9.28
N ASN A 160 -2.95 -0.28 -9.45
CA ASN A 160 -2.04 0.49 -10.32
C ASN A 160 -2.24 0.19 -11.82
N ALA A 161 -3.04 -0.83 -12.18
CA ALA A 161 -3.56 -1.00 -13.52
C ALA A 161 -4.91 -0.28 -13.65
N LEU A 162 -4.97 0.80 -14.44
CA LEU A 162 -6.17 1.64 -14.66
C LEU A 162 -7.47 0.84 -14.89
N GLY A 163 -7.38 -0.31 -15.56
CA GLY A 163 -8.52 -1.18 -15.82
C GLY A 163 -9.14 -1.79 -14.55
N HIS A 164 -8.33 -2.18 -13.57
CA HIS A 164 -8.82 -2.76 -12.30
C HIS A 164 -9.43 -1.69 -11.39
N ALA A 165 -8.87 -0.48 -11.37
CA ALA A 165 -9.41 0.64 -10.60
C ALA A 165 -10.86 1.01 -11.02
N LEU A 166 -11.19 0.83 -12.31
CA LEU A 166 -12.51 1.13 -12.85
C LEU A 166 -13.50 -0.04 -12.76
N LEU A 167 -13.03 -1.28 -13.00
CA LEU A 167 -13.91 -2.45 -13.16
C LEU A 167 -13.95 -3.37 -11.94
N GLY A 168 -13.04 -3.21 -10.98
CA GLY A 168 -12.84 -4.13 -9.87
C GLY A 168 -12.34 -5.52 -10.33
N PRO A 169 -12.43 -6.56 -9.48
CA PRO A 169 -11.93 -7.90 -9.80
C PRO A 169 -12.78 -8.63 -10.83
N THR A 170 -14.04 -8.21 -11.00
CA THR A 170 -14.99 -8.78 -11.97
C THR A 170 -15.83 -7.64 -12.55
N PRO A 171 -15.87 -7.44 -13.87
CA PRO A 171 -16.72 -6.41 -14.47
C PRO A 171 -18.19 -6.69 -14.17
N ARG A 172 -18.87 -5.75 -13.51
CA ARG A 172 -20.30 -5.83 -13.19
C ARG A 172 -20.95 -4.46 -13.27
N VAL A 173 -22.25 -4.44 -13.59
CA VAL A 173 -23.07 -3.21 -13.58
C VAL A 173 -23.05 -2.54 -12.19
N ASN A 174 -23.01 -3.34 -11.12
CA ASN A 174 -22.76 -2.85 -9.78
C ASN A 174 -21.54 -3.61 -9.18
N PRO A 175 -20.34 -3.01 -9.20
CA PRO A 175 -19.09 -3.67 -8.80
C PRO A 175 -18.99 -3.94 -7.29
N TRP A 176 -19.84 -3.34 -6.48
CA TRP A 176 -19.90 -3.56 -5.02
C TRP A 176 -20.75 -4.76 -4.62
N THR A 177 -21.34 -5.47 -5.58
CA THR A 177 -22.19 -6.64 -5.33
C THR A 177 -21.44 -7.94 -5.62
N THR A 178 -21.81 -9.02 -4.93
CA THR A 178 -21.38 -10.39 -5.27
C THR A 178 -22.55 -11.19 -5.86
N PRO A 179 -22.33 -12.40 -6.40
CA PRO A 179 -23.42 -13.30 -6.76
C PRO A 179 -24.13 -13.91 -5.54
N VAL A 180 -23.53 -13.83 -4.35
CA VAL A 180 -24.15 -14.29 -3.12
C VAL A 180 -25.15 -13.23 -2.67
N PRO A 181 -26.42 -13.59 -2.45
CA PRO A 181 -27.43 -12.64 -1.98
C PRO A 181 -26.98 -11.96 -0.68
N ARG A 182 -27.22 -10.65 -0.57
CA ARG A 182 -26.90 -9.83 0.62
C ARG A 182 -25.42 -9.80 1.02
N ALA A 183 -24.51 -10.21 0.14
CA ALA A 183 -23.07 -10.08 0.32
C ALA A 183 -22.49 -9.05 -0.65
N TYR A 184 -21.75 -8.08 -0.09
CA TYR A 184 -21.22 -6.92 -0.79
C TYR A 184 -19.70 -6.82 -0.61
N LEU A 185 -19.04 -6.27 -1.62
CA LEU A 185 -17.61 -5.97 -1.56
C LEU A 185 -17.43 -4.48 -1.34
N CYS A 186 -16.51 -4.16 -0.44
CA CYS A 186 -15.98 -2.81 -0.22
C CYS A 186 -14.45 -2.91 -0.10
N SER A 187 -13.78 -1.76 0.08
CA SER A 187 -12.31 -1.64 0.19
C SER A 187 -11.55 -1.60 -1.14
N SER A 188 -10.24 -1.73 -1.08
CA SER A 188 -9.25 -1.40 -2.13
C SER A 188 -9.40 -2.19 -3.43
N ALA A 189 -10.02 -3.38 -3.39
CA ALA A 189 -10.30 -4.17 -4.59
C ALA A 189 -11.53 -3.67 -5.36
N THR A 190 -12.34 -2.77 -4.79
CA THR A 190 -13.54 -2.23 -5.44
C THR A 190 -13.33 -0.79 -5.90
N PRO A 191 -13.97 -0.37 -7.02
CA PRO A 191 -13.87 1.01 -7.49
C PRO A 191 -14.23 2.03 -6.39
N PRO A 192 -13.50 3.16 -6.30
CA PRO A 192 -12.48 3.66 -7.24
C PRO A 192 -11.05 3.09 -7.05
N GLY A 193 -10.87 2.01 -6.28
CA GLY A 193 -9.60 1.33 -6.10
C GLY A 193 -8.98 1.55 -4.72
N GLY A 194 -7.65 1.47 -4.66
CA GLY A 194 -6.88 1.64 -3.42
C GLY A 194 -6.85 3.08 -2.92
N GLY A 195 -6.50 3.23 -1.63
CA GLY A 195 -6.35 4.52 -0.96
C GLY A 195 -7.31 4.70 0.22
N VAL A 196 -7.02 5.68 1.07
CA VAL A 196 -7.77 5.96 2.31
C VAL A 196 -8.79 7.09 2.08
N HIS A 197 -9.64 6.92 1.06
CA HIS A 197 -10.60 7.95 0.63
C HIS A 197 -12.06 7.65 1.03
N GLY A 198 -12.36 6.48 1.59
CA GLY A 198 -13.70 6.08 2.07
C GLY A 198 -14.75 5.73 0.99
N MET A 199 -14.59 6.22 -0.25
CA MET A 199 -15.56 6.03 -1.35
C MET A 199 -15.98 4.57 -1.63
N SER A 200 -15.08 3.60 -1.53
CA SER A 200 -15.41 2.18 -1.77
C SER A 200 -16.42 1.67 -0.73
N GLY A 201 -16.29 2.09 0.53
CA GLY A 201 -17.26 1.81 1.59
C GLY A 201 -18.57 2.55 1.36
N TYR A 202 -18.50 3.83 1.00
CA TYR A 202 -19.68 4.65 0.69
C TYR A 202 -20.54 4.05 -0.43
N TYR A 203 -19.93 3.62 -1.54
CA TYR A 203 -20.69 3.05 -2.65
C TYR A 203 -21.25 1.65 -2.38
N ALA A 204 -20.54 0.85 -1.57
CA ALA A 204 -21.08 -0.40 -1.05
C ALA A 204 -22.31 -0.14 -0.18
N ALA A 205 -22.21 0.77 0.81
CA ALA A 205 -23.33 1.13 1.69
C ALA A 205 -24.54 1.66 0.90
N ARG A 206 -24.31 2.56 -0.06
CA ARG A 206 -25.34 3.05 -1.00
C ARG A 206 -26.06 1.91 -1.71
N THR A 207 -25.30 0.90 -2.12
CA THR A 207 -25.84 -0.27 -2.82
C THR A 207 -26.70 -1.11 -1.88
N VAL A 208 -26.26 -1.35 -0.64
CA VAL A 208 -27.03 -2.10 0.37
C VAL A 208 -28.35 -1.39 0.66
N LEU A 209 -28.30 -0.10 1.01
CA LEU A 209 -29.47 0.70 1.35
C LEU A 209 -30.54 0.67 0.26
N ARG A 210 -30.12 0.84 -1.00
CA ARG A 210 -31.04 0.83 -2.13
C ARG A 210 -31.66 -0.55 -2.38
N ARG A 211 -30.86 -1.62 -2.30
CA ARG A 211 -31.29 -2.97 -2.73
C ARG A 211 -32.07 -3.72 -1.66
N GLU A 212 -31.68 -3.57 -0.40
CA GLU A 212 -32.25 -4.36 0.70
C GLU A 212 -33.32 -3.59 1.48
N PHE A 213 -33.24 -2.26 1.48
CA PHE A 213 -34.12 -1.42 2.30
C PHE A 213 -34.95 -0.42 1.49
N GLY A 214 -34.71 -0.28 0.18
CA GLY A 214 -35.38 0.74 -0.65
C GLY A 214 -35.02 2.18 -0.26
N LEU A 215 -33.92 2.38 0.47
CA LEU A 215 -33.51 3.67 1.00
C LEU A 215 -32.47 4.35 0.11
N GLY A 216 -32.54 5.69 0.10
CA GLY A 216 -31.45 6.53 -0.39
C GLY A 216 -30.29 6.59 0.61
N LEU A 217 -29.21 7.26 0.22
CA LEU A 217 -28.17 7.62 1.19
C LEU A 217 -28.69 8.75 2.08
N PRO A 218 -28.48 8.68 3.40
CA PRO A 218 -28.71 9.83 4.27
C PRO A 218 -27.74 10.97 3.92
N GLY A 219 -28.09 12.18 4.32
CA GLY A 219 -27.15 13.30 4.30
C GLY A 219 -25.94 12.96 5.16
N LEU A 220 -24.73 13.13 4.61
CA LEU A 220 -23.47 12.88 5.32
C LEU A 220 -22.83 14.17 5.87
N THR A 221 -23.55 15.28 5.79
CA THR A 221 -23.17 16.52 6.45
C THR A 221 -23.22 16.33 7.96
N PRO A 222 -22.18 16.77 8.70
CA PRO A 222 -22.20 16.80 10.17
C PRO A 222 -23.40 17.55 10.73
#